data_AF-A0A3B5Y7Q5-F1
#
_entry.id   AF-A0A3B5Y7Q5-F1
#
_cell.length_a   1.000
_cell.length_b   1.000
_cell.length_c   1.000
_cell.angle_alpha   90.00
_cell.angle_beta   90.00
_cell.angle_gamma   90.00
#
_symmetry.space_group_name_H-M   'P 1'
#
loop_
_entity.id
_entity.type
_entity.pdbx_description
1 polymer ?
#
loop_
_entity_poly.entity_id
_entity_poly.type
_entity_poly.pdbx_seq_one_letter_code
_entity_poly.pdbx_strand_id
1 'polypeptide(L)'
;MSSGLLSRSTSPSSDSEWSKKENKMFEEALAYYGKSAPNLWEKVASAMGGTKSAEEVRRHFQILVDDVNSIEHGRIPFPSTRPRASGPKRYNSQVKTVQT
;
A
#
# COMPACT_ATOMS: atom_id res chain seq x y z
N MET A 1 12.53 30.43 23.70
CA MET A 1 12.85 30.01 22.31
C MET A 1 13.30 28.56 22.38
N SER A 2 12.50 27.61 21.90
CA SER A 2 12.94 26.22 21.70
C SER A 2 12.04 25.57 20.66
N SER A 3 12.50 25.62 19.42
CA SER A 3 11.89 24.95 18.28
C SER A 3 12.69 23.68 18.03
N GLY A 4 12.30 22.58 18.65
CA GLY A 4 12.88 21.26 18.42
C GLY A 4 11.97 20.44 17.50
N LEU A 5 11.88 20.80 16.22
CA LEU A 5 11.28 19.90 15.23
C LEU A 5 12.31 18.82 14.93
N LEU A 6 12.06 17.61 15.43
CA LEU A 6 12.77 16.41 14.97
C LEU A 6 12.53 16.29 13.47
N SER A 7 13.58 16.64 12.71
CA SER A 7 13.62 16.51 11.27
C SER A 7 13.28 15.08 10.90
N ARG A 8 12.12 14.92 10.27
CA ARG A 8 11.73 13.71 9.57
C ARG A 8 12.90 13.37 8.65
N SER A 9 13.63 12.31 8.99
CA SER A 9 14.67 11.77 8.13
C SER A 9 13.97 11.12 6.94
N THR A 10 13.48 11.95 6.02
CA THR A 10 13.26 11.52 4.64
C THR A 10 14.65 11.34 4.07
N SER A 11 15.23 10.17 4.28
CA SER A 11 16.19 9.65 3.32
C SER A 11 15.40 9.54 2.02
N PRO A 12 15.68 10.32 0.97
CA PRO A 12 15.08 10.06 -0.32
C PRO A 12 15.71 8.77 -0.81
N SER A 13 15.13 7.63 -0.44
CA SER A 13 15.17 6.47 -1.33
C SER A 13 14.75 7.04 -2.66
N SER A 14 15.67 7.12 -3.63
CA SER A 14 15.41 7.70 -4.94
C SER A 14 14.53 6.76 -5.78
N ASP A 15 13.59 6.09 -5.12
CA ASP A 15 12.45 5.43 -5.70
C ASP A 15 11.49 6.55 -6.10
N SER A 16 11.78 7.09 -7.27
CA SER A 16 10.97 8.05 -7.99
C SER A 16 9.49 7.66 -7.86
N GLU A 17 8.74 8.36 -7.01
CA GLU A 17 7.42 7.97 -6.52
C GLU A 17 6.51 7.58 -7.70
N TRP A 18 6.14 6.30 -7.78
CA TRP A 18 5.40 5.77 -8.92
C TRP A 18 3.98 6.29 -8.91
N SER A 19 3.62 7.08 -9.92
CA SER A 19 2.24 7.53 -10.09
C SER A 19 1.34 6.35 -10.46
N LYS A 20 0.03 6.49 -10.18
CA LYS A 20 -0.97 5.49 -10.57
C LYS A 20 -0.95 5.19 -12.07
N LYS A 21 -0.66 6.20 -12.89
CA LYS A 21 -0.56 6.05 -14.35
C LYS A 21 0.66 5.23 -14.75
N GLU A 22 1.83 5.52 -14.16
CA GLU A 22 3.05 4.75 -14.41
C GLU A 22 2.91 3.30 -13.94
N ASN A 23 2.32 3.08 -12.75
CA ASN A 23 2.08 1.75 -12.23
C ASN A 23 1.16 0.94 -13.15
N LYS A 24 0.09 1.56 -13.66
CA LYS A 24 -0.80 0.91 -14.62
C LYS A 24 -0.06 0.52 -15.91
N MET A 25 0.74 1.43 -16.48
CA MET A 25 1.52 1.11 -17.70
C MET A 25 2.54 0.00 -17.46
N PHE A 26 3.16 -0.04 -16.28
CA PHE A 26 4.06 -1.10 -15.86
C PHE A 26 3.37 -2.46 -15.75
N GLU A 27 2.19 -2.52 -15.12
CA GLU A 27 1.39 -3.75 -15.01
C GLU A 27 0.95 -4.27 -16.39
N GLU A 28 0.47 -3.38 -17.26
CA GLU A 28 0.09 -3.71 -18.64
C GLU A 28 1.28 -4.23 -19.45
N ALA A 29 2.44 -3.58 -19.34
CA ALA A 29 3.66 -4.01 -20.02
C ALA A 29 4.16 -5.38 -19.51
N LEU A 30 4.09 -5.62 -18.20
CA LEU A 30 4.43 -6.93 -17.62
C LEU A 30 3.51 -8.04 -18.11
N ALA A 31 2.20 -7.77 -18.20
CA ALA A 31 1.22 -8.72 -18.72
C ALA A 31 1.47 -9.05 -20.20
N TYR A 32 1.90 -8.05 -20.99
CA TYR A 32 2.19 -8.22 -22.41
C TYR A 32 3.47 -9.02 -22.68
N TYR A 33 4.59 -8.65 -22.06
CA TYR A 33 5.89 -9.29 -22.35
C TYR A 33 6.08 -10.62 -21.61
N GLY A 34 5.48 -10.78 -20.43
CA GLY A 34 5.64 -11.96 -19.60
C GLY A 34 7.03 -12.10 -18.96
N LYS A 35 7.09 -12.87 -17.86
CA LYS A 35 8.30 -12.99 -17.00
C LYS A 35 9.50 -13.66 -17.68
N SER A 36 9.30 -14.38 -18.78
CA SER A 36 10.35 -15.15 -19.47
C SER A 36 11.01 -14.40 -20.63
N ALA A 37 10.63 -13.16 -20.89
CA ALA A 37 11.20 -12.42 -22.00
C ALA A 37 12.67 -12.07 -21.73
N PRO A 38 13.59 -12.30 -22.69
CA PRO A 38 14.92 -11.71 -22.60
C PRO A 38 14.78 -10.18 -22.67
N ASN A 39 15.61 -9.49 -21.88
CA ASN A 39 15.62 -8.04 -21.74
C ASN A 39 14.25 -7.45 -21.35
N LEU A 40 13.50 -8.18 -20.51
CA LEU A 40 12.17 -7.78 -20.05
C LEU A 40 12.14 -6.33 -19.54
N TRP A 41 13.09 -5.95 -18.70
CA TRP A 41 13.10 -4.64 -18.07
C TRP A 41 13.33 -3.49 -19.06
N GLU A 42 14.18 -3.70 -20.07
CA GLU A 42 14.40 -2.73 -21.15
C GLU A 42 13.15 -2.58 -22.01
N LYS A 43 12.44 -3.68 -22.28
CA LYS A 43 11.19 -3.67 -23.06
C LYS A 43 10.06 -2.98 -22.30
N VAL A 44 9.94 -3.23 -21.01
CA VAL A 44 8.95 -2.58 -20.13
C VAL A 44 9.23 -1.09 -20.01
N ALA A 45 10.49 -0.70 -19.74
CA ALA A 45 10.91 0.69 -19.72
C ALA A 45 10.60 1.41 -21.04
N SER A 46 10.89 0.75 -22.17
CA SER A 46 10.58 1.27 -23.50
C SER A 46 9.07 1.41 -23.74
N ALA A 47 8.26 0.43 -23.32
CA ALA A 47 6.80 0.48 -23.43
C ALA A 47 6.17 1.60 -22.58
N MET A 48 6.82 1.98 -21.48
CA MET A 48 6.46 3.14 -20.67
C MET A 48 6.97 4.47 -21.25
N GLY A 49 7.48 4.47 -22.49
CA GLY A 49 8.01 5.66 -23.16
C GLY A 49 9.38 6.10 -22.65
N GLY A 50 10.14 5.22 -22.00
CA GLY A 50 11.48 5.54 -21.47
C GLY A 50 11.48 6.49 -20.26
N THR A 51 10.31 6.67 -19.63
CA THR A 51 10.14 7.54 -18.45
C THR A 51 10.80 6.99 -17.19
N LYS A 52 11.01 5.66 -17.14
CA LYS A 52 11.73 4.95 -16.09
C LYS A 52 12.83 4.10 -16.72
N SER A 53 13.96 3.99 -16.04
CA SER A 53 15.05 3.10 -16.44
C SER A 53 14.70 1.62 -16.21
N ALA A 54 15.40 0.72 -16.91
CA ALA A 54 15.26 -0.72 -16.69
C ALA A 54 15.55 -1.11 -15.23
N GLU A 55 16.51 -0.44 -14.59
CA GLU A 55 16.88 -0.63 -13.19
C GLU A 55 15.74 -0.20 -12.24
N GLU A 56 15.09 0.93 -12.50
CA GLU A 56 13.94 1.39 -11.71
C GLU A 56 12.74 0.45 -11.85
N VAL A 57 12.45 -0.01 -13.07
CA VAL A 57 11.40 -1.01 -13.34
C VAL A 57 11.68 -2.30 -12.57
N ARG A 58 12.93 -2.78 -12.59
CA ARG A 58 13.35 -3.99 -11.87
C ARG A 58 13.26 -3.84 -10.35
N ARG A 59 13.58 -2.65 -9.82
CA ARG A 59 13.43 -2.35 -8.38
C ARG A 59 11.96 -2.33 -7.97
N HIS A 60 11.12 -1.65 -8.74
CA HIS A 60 9.67 -1.60 -8.49
C HIS A 60 9.03 -2.98 -8.49
N PHE A 61 9.44 -3.85 -9.42
CA PHE A 61 9.00 -5.24 -9.44
C PHE A 61 9.40 -6.03 -8.18
N GLN A 62 10.63 -5.85 -7.67
CA GLN A 62 11.07 -6.52 -6.44
C GLN A 62 10.26 -6.09 -5.23
N ILE A 63 9.97 -4.79 -5.10
CA ILE A 63 9.14 -4.26 -4.02
C ILE A 63 7.74 -4.90 -4.06
N LEU A 64 7.12 -4.99 -5.25
CA LEU A 64 5.84 -5.66 -5.43
C LEU A 64 5.88 -7.14 -5.03
N VAL A 65 6.96 -7.86 -5.36
CA VAL A 65 7.14 -9.27 -4.96
C VAL A 65 7.28 -9.38 -3.44
N ASP A 66 8.07 -8.50 -2.82
CA ASP A 66 8.27 -8.50 -1.38
C ASP A 66 7.01 -8.13 -0.60
N ASP A 67 6.19 -7.21 -1.12
CA ASP A 67 4.88 -6.87 -0.55
C ASP A 67 3.91 -8.06 -0.62
N VAL A 68 3.80 -8.72 -1.79
CA VAL A 68 2.97 -9.92 -1.94
C VAL A 68 3.44 -11.02 -0.98
N ASN A 69 4.74 -11.30 -0.94
CA ASN A 69 5.31 -12.27 -0.02
C ASN A 69 5.02 -11.90 1.45
N SER A 70 5.11 -10.62 1.80
CA SER A 70 4.85 -10.15 3.17
C SER A 70 3.38 -10.32 3.57
N ILE A 71 2.44 -10.17 2.63
CA ILE A 71 1.02 -10.46 2.84
C ILE A 71 0.79 -11.95 3.08
N GLU A 72 1.37 -12.82 2.24
CA GLU A 72 1.19 -14.27 2.32
C GLU A 72 1.74 -14.86 3.63
N HIS A 73 2.83 -14.29 4.14
CA HIS A 73 3.43 -14.70 5.42
C HIS A 73 2.80 -14.01 6.63
N GLY A 74 1.69 -13.28 6.46
CA GLY A 74 0.97 -12.60 7.55
C GLY A 74 1.77 -11.49 8.24
N ARG A 75 2.80 -10.93 7.58
CA ARG A 75 3.65 -9.87 8.14
C ARG A 75 3.04 -8.48 8.05
N ILE A 76 1.99 -8.30 7.24
CA ILE A 76 1.23 -7.04 7.25
C ILE A 76 0.15 -7.17 8.33
N PRO A 77 0.27 -6.46 9.47
CA PRO A 77 -0.81 -6.43 10.44
C PRO A 77 -2.04 -5.83 9.76
N PHE A 78 -3.13 -6.60 9.70
CA PHE A 78 -4.41 -6.08 9.27
C PHE A 78 -4.71 -4.78 10.03
N PRO A 79 -5.18 -3.71 9.34
CA PRO A 79 -5.57 -2.49 10.02
C PRO A 79 -6.62 -2.86 11.07
N SER A 80 -6.23 -2.73 12.34
CA SER A 80 -7.11 -3.02 13.46
C SER A 80 -8.20 -1.95 13.46
N THR A 81 -9.31 -2.24 12.79
CA THR A 81 -10.53 -1.46 12.90
C THR A 81 -11.02 -1.66 14.33
N ARG A 82 -10.53 -0.82 15.26
CA ARG A 82 -11.15 -0.72 16.58
C ARG A 82 -12.61 -0.33 16.32
N PRO A 83 -13.61 -1.17 16.63
CA PRO A 83 -14.97 -0.67 16.67
C PRO A 83 -14.97 0.40 17.76
N ARG A 84 -15.18 1.65 17.35
CA ARG A 84 -15.46 2.76 18.26
C ARG A 84 -16.58 2.27 19.17
N ALA A 85 -16.27 2.15 20.45
CA ALA A 85 -17.17 1.63 21.46
C ALA A 85 -18.48 2.45 21.46
N SER A 86 -19.47 1.97 20.73
CA SER A 86 -20.86 2.37 20.92
C SER A 86 -21.35 1.61 22.13
N GLY A 87 -21.16 2.21 23.32
CA GLY A 87 -21.68 1.67 24.57
C GLY A 87 -23.18 1.40 24.48
N PRO A 88 -23.72 0.41 25.21
CA PRO A 88 -25.12 0.06 25.13
C PRO A 88 -25.98 1.21 25.66
N LYS A 89 -26.85 1.77 24.81
CA LYS A 89 -27.98 2.61 25.26
C LYS A 89 -28.95 1.70 26.02
N ARG A 90 -28.86 1.71 27.36
CA ARG A 90 -29.85 1.10 28.25
C ARG A 90 -31.16 1.87 28.11
N TYR A 91 -32.15 1.27 27.44
CA TYR A 91 -33.55 1.72 27.55
C TYR A 91 -34.11 1.24 28.89
N ASN A 92 -34.53 2.17 29.74
CA ASN A 92 -35.09 1.90 31.05
C ASN A 92 -36.59 1.61 30.88
N SER A 93 -37.01 0.35 31.01
CA SER A 93 -38.42 -0.03 31.07
C SER A 93 -38.72 -0.62 32.44
N GLN A 94 -39.24 0.21 33.34
CA GLN A 94 -40.01 -0.22 34.49
C GLN A 94 -41.28 0.63 34.52
N VAL A 95 -42.31 0.07 33.88
CA VAL A 95 -43.69 0.50 34.02
C VAL A 95 -44.17 0.10 35.42
N LYS A 96 -44.50 1.14 36.20
CA LYS A 96 -45.47 1.25 37.29
C LYS A 96 -45.89 -0.02 38.05
N THR A 97 -45.55 0.01 39.33
CA THR A 97 -46.24 -0.57 40.50
C THR A 97 -47.77 -0.67 40.36
N VAL A 98 -48.31 -1.85 40.67
CA VAL A 98 -49.57 -2.04 41.42
C VAL A 98 -49.54 -3.34 42.24
N GLN A 99 -50.25 -3.30 43.36
CA GLN A 99 -50.35 -4.15 44.56
C GLN A 99 -50.67 -5.65 44.37
N THR A 100 -50.34 -6.45 45.38
CA THR A 100 -51.34 -7.10 46.27
C THR A 100 -50.71 -7.30 47.65
#